data_AF-A0A8J6PKF2-F1
#
_entry.id   AF-A0A8J6PKF2-F1
#
_cell.length_a   1.000
_cell.length_b   1.000
_cell.length_c   1.000
_cell.angle_alpha   90.00
_cell.angle_beta   90.00
_cell.angle_gamma   90.00
#
_symmetry.space_group_name_H-M   'P 1'
#
loop_
_entity.id
_entity.type
_entity.pdbx_description
1 polymer ?
#
loop_
_entity_poly.entity_id
_entity_poly.type
_entity_poly.pdbx_seq_one_letter_code
_entity_poly.pdbx_strand_id
1 'polypeptide(L)'
;GFWAKFFVFRAAVVAGTGFGIFLAAAVVINSVLAMFYYLKVLRTMWMDEPTSDTALRPGFALNFATAGLTVLTVAAFFAFDLFARAADLSTLVLAAAN
;
A
#
# COMPACT_ATOMS: atom_id res chain seq x y z
N GLY A 1 6.87 0.27 4.82
CA GLY A 1 7.10 0.52 6.27
C GLY A 1 7.07 2.00 6.59
N PHE A 2 7.42 2.39 7.83
CA PHE A 2 7.41 3.80 8.29
C PHE A 2 8.27 4.71 7.40
N TRP A 3 9.53 4.33 7.16
CA TRP A 3 10.48 5.13 6.38
C TRP A 3 9.99 5.48 4.97
N ALA A 4 9.40 4.51 4.26
CA ALA A 4 8.83 4.75 2.93
C ALA A 4 7.74 5.84 2.97
N LYS A 5 6.82 5.77 3.93
CA LYS A 5 5.76 6.78 4.10
C LYS A 5 6.33 8.13 4.51
N PHE A 6 7.33 8.14 5.39
CA PHE A 6 8.02 9.37 5.80
C PHE A 6 8.68 10.08 4.62
N PHE A 7 9.33 9.35 3.71
CA PHE A 7 9.92 9.95 2.50
C PHE A 7 8.86 10.51 1.55
N VAL A 8 7.73 9.83 1.36
CA VAL A 8 6.60 10.35 0.56
C VAL A 8 6.01 11.60 1.20
N PHE A 9 5.80 11.60 2.51
CA PHE A 9 5.33 12.76 3.26
C PHE A 9 6.31 13.94 3.13
N ARG A 10 7.61 13.69 3.33
CA ARG A 10 8.66 14.70 3.19
C ARG A 10 8.67 15.29 1.78
N ALA A 11 8.58 14.47 0.74
CA ALA A 11 8.50 14.94 -0.64
C ALA A 11 7.28 15.83 -0.87
N ALA A 12 6.11 15.45 -0.35
CA ALA A 12 4.87 16.23 -0.47
C ALA A 12 4.95 17.60 0.25
N VAL A 13 5.59 17.67 1.42
CA VAL A 13 5.78 18.92 2.16
C VAL A 13 6.85 19.81 1.52
N VAL A 14 7.99 19.24 1.13
CA VAL A 14 9.11 19.98 0.51
C VAL A 14 8.72 20.58 -0.85
N ALA A 15 7.76 19.98 -1.56
CA ALA A 15 7.22 20.54 -2.79
C ALA A 15 6.62 21.95 -2.60
N GLY A 16 6.22 22.34 -1.38
CA GLY A 16 5.79 23.70 -1.05
C GLY A 16 4.47 24.14 -1.71
N THR A 17 3.74 23.23 -2.34
CA THR A 17 2.46 23.52 -3.02
C THR A 17 1.27 23.28 -2.09
N GLY A 18 0.18 24.04 -2.26
CA GLY A 18 -1.05 23.82 -1.49
C GLY A 18 -1.60 22.40 -1.65
N PHE A 19 -1.47 21.81 -2.84
CA PHE A 19 -1.85 20.42 -3.10
C PHE A 19 -0.94 19.42 -2.38
N GLY A 20 0.38 19.67 -2.33
CA GLY A 20 1.33 18.85 -1.59
C GLY A 20 1.01 18.81 -0.08
N ILE A 21 0.65 19.95 0.50
CA ILE A 21 0.21 20.02 1.91
C ILE A 21 -1.09 19.26 2.13
N PHE A 22 -2.06 19.35 1.22
CA PHE A 22 -3.29 18.56 1.30
C PHE A 22 -3.00 17.05 1.29
N LEU A 23 -2.15 16.58 0.38
CA LEU A 23 -1.75 15.16 0.33
C LEU A 23 -1.01 14.74 1.60
N ALA A 24 -0.13 15.60 2.12
CA ALA A 24 0.59 15.35 3.37
C ALA A 24 -0.40 15.17 4.54
N ALA A 25 -1.42 16.02 4.64
CA ALA A 25 -2.47 15.90 5.65
C ALA A 25 -3.27 14.60 5.48
N ALA A 26 -3.65 14.24 4.25
CA ALA A 26 -4.36 13.00 3.97
C ALA A 26 -3.55 11.74 4.39
N VAL A 27 -2.25 11.73 4.13
CA VAL A 27 -1.34 10.65 4.55
C VAL A 27 -1.29 10.51 6.07
N VAL A 28 -1.20 11.62 6.80
CA VAL A 28 -1.17 11.61 8.27
C VAL A 28 -2.49 11.09 8.83
N ILE A 29 -3.63 11.63 8.39
CA ILE A 29 -4.95 11.22 8.87
C ILE A 29 -5.17 9.72 8.61
N ASN A 30 -4.92 9.26 7.40
CA ASN A 30 -5.07 7.85 7.06
C ASN A 30 -4.15 6.93 7.89
N SER A 31 -2.94 7.41 8.22
CA SER A 31 -2.01 6.65 9.07
C SER A 31 -2.50 6.52 10.51
N VAL A 32 -3.09 7.58 11.09
CA VAL A 32 -3.67 7.55 12.44
C VAL A 32 -4.90 6.63 12.48
N LEU A 33 -5.79 6.73 11.48
CA LEU A 33 -6.95 5.84 11.37
C LEU A 33 -6.52 4.37 11.25
N ALA A 34 -5.54 4.08 10.40
CA ALA A 34 -4.99 2.73 10.27
C ALA A 34 -4.37 2.25 11.60
N MET A 35 -3.65 3.12 12.32
CA MET A 35 -3.07 2.79 13.62
C MET A 35 -4.13 2.37 14.63
N PHE A 36 -5.28 3.07 14.68
CA PHE A 36 -6.39 2.68 15.55
C PHE A 36 -6.88 1.25 15.27
N TYR A 37 -7.11 0.90 14.00
CA TYR A 37 -7.57 -0.45 13.64
C TYR A 37 -6.52 -1.52 13.87
N TYR A 38 -5.24 -1.22 13.63
CA TYR A 38 -4.14 -2.16 13.89
C TYR A 38 -3.96 -2.43 15.38
N LEU A 39 -4.05 -1.39 16.22
CA LEU A 39 -3.99 -1.55 17.67
C LEU A 39 -5.20 -2.31 18.21
N LYS A 40 -6.38 -2.16 17.59
CA LYS A 40 -7.56 -2.95 17.95
C LYS A 40 -7.34 -4.45 17.75
N VAL A 41 -6.75 -4.84 16.61
CA VAL A 41 -6.38 -6.25 16.36
C VAL A 41 -5.34 -6.72 17.37
N LEU A 42 -4.31 -5.91 17.62
CA LEU A 42 -3.26 -6.23 18.59
C LEU A 42 -3.84 -6.46 19.99
N ARG A 43 -4.73 -5.58 20.42
CA ARG A 43 -5.46 -5.70 21.69
C ARG A 43 -6.21 -7.02 21.75
N THR A 44 -7.00 -7.35 20.73
CA THR A 44 -7.78 -8.59 20.75
C THR A 44 -6.93 -9.85 20.70
N MET A 45 -5.75 -9.80 20.10
CA MET A 45 -4.84 -10.96 20.07
C MET A 45 -4.08 -11.18 21.39
N TRP A 46 -3.79 -10.13 22.16
CA TRP A 46 -2.92 -10.22 23.33
C TRP A 46 -3.62 -9.97 24.68
N MET A 47 -4.73 -9.22 24.69
CA MET A 47 -5.40 -8.79 25.93
C MET A 47 -6.73 -9.49 26.16
N ASP A 48 -7.41 -9.92 25.09
CA ASP A 48 -8.71 -10.57 25.19
C ASP A 48 -8.50 -12.10 25.28
N GLU A 49 -9.27 -12.78 26.13
CA GLU A 49 -9.24 -14.25 26.22
C GLU A 49 -9.93 -14.89 25.01
N PRO A 50 -9.41 -16.04 24.51
CA PRO A 50 -10.00 -16.71 23.36
C PRO A 50 -11.40 -17.22 23.70
N THR A 51 -12.37 -16.94 22.83
CA THR A 51 -13.74 -17.40 22.99
C THR A 51 -13.93 -18.86 22.59
N SER A 52 -13.02 -19.41 21.81
CA SER A 52 -13.03 -20.81 21.36
C SER A 52 -11.68 -21.21 20.79
N ASP A 53 -11.29 -22.47 20.98
CA ASP A 53 -10.11 -23.09 20.36
C ASP A 53 -10.43 -23.70 18.98
N THR A 54 -11.65 -23.52 18.48
CA THR A 54 -12.03 -24.04 17.17
C THR A 54 -11.26 -23.35 16.05
N ALA A 55 -10.71 -24.14 15.13
CA ALA A 55 -10.00 -23.61 13.98
C ALA A 55 -10.95 -22.79 13.09
N LEU A 56 -10.58 -21.55 12.82
CA LEU A 56 -11.32 -20.67 11.92
C LEU A 56 -11.26 -21.22 10.49
N ARG A 57 -12.43 -21.51 9.90
CA ARG A 57 -12.55 -21.91 8.49
C ARG A 57 -13.14 -20.74 7.68
N PRO A 58 -12.32 -19.96 6.97
CA PRO A 58 -12.82 -18.85 6.18
C PRO A 58 -13.77 -19.34 5.08
N GLY A 59 -14.89 -18.63 4.90
CA GLY A 59 -15.89 -18.97 3.88
C GLY A 59 -15.38 -18.79 2.45
N PHE A 60 -16.08 -19.41 1.50
CA PHE A 60 -15.70 -19.40 0.07
C PHE A 60 -15.47 -17.99 -0.47
N ALA A 61 -16.35 -17.04 -0.16
CA ALA A 61 -16.24 -15.67 -0.64
C ALA A 61 -14.94 -14.98 -0.19
N LEU A 62 -14.52 -15.21 1.07
CA LEU A 62 -13.27 -14.64 1.58
C LEU A 62 -12.06 -15.27 0.89
N ASN A 63 -12.05 -16.59 0.72
CA ASN A 63 -10.97 -17.30 0.03
C ASN A 63 -10.85 -16.87 -1.45
N PHE A 64 -11.99 -16.69 -2.12
CA PHE A 64 -12.01 -16.23 -3.50
C PHE A 64 -11.51 -14.78 -3.61
N ALA A 65 -11.96 -13.90 -2.71
CA ALA A 65 -11.52 -12.51 -2.69
C ALA A 65 -10.01 -12.39 -2.40
N THR A 66 -9.49 -13.14 -1.44
CA THR A 66 -8.05 -13.12 -1.12
C THR A 66 -7.22 -13.68 -2.25
N ALA A 67 -7.60 -14.83 -2.82
CA ALA A 67 -6.92 -15.40 -3.98
C ALA A 67 -6.92 -14.45 -5.17
N GLY A 68 -8.08 -13.84 -5.49
CA GLY A 68 -8.20 -12.86 -6.56
C GLY A 68 -7.31 -11.64 -6.35
N LEU A 69 -7.33 -11.05 -5.14
CA LEU A 69 -6.49 -9.91 -4.79
C LEU A 69 -5.00 -10.24 -4.82
N THR A 70 -4.60 -11.44 -4.40
CA THR A 70 -3.21 -11.90 -4.50
C THR A 70 -2.77 -12.00 -5.96
N VAL A 71 -3.57 -12.63 -6.83
CA VAL A 71 -3.28 -12.73 -8.26
C VAL A 71 -3.17 -11.33 -8.90
N LEU A 72 -4.10 -10.43 -8.58
CA LEU A 72 -4.07 -9.06 -9.08
C LEU A 72 -2.83 -8.30 -8.61
N THR A 73 -2.42 -8.48 -7.36
CA THR A 73 -1.22 -7.84 -6.81
C THR A 73 0.05 -8.31 -7.52
N VAL A 74 0.17 -9.62 -7.76
CA VAL A 74 1.30 -10.20 -8.49
C VAL A 74 1.29 -9.74 -9.95
N ALA A 75 0.13 -9.74 -10.61
CA ALA A 75 0.00 -9.25 -11.98
C ALA A 75 0.38 -7.76 -12.10
N ALA A 76 -0.06 -6.92 -11.16
CA ALA A 76 0.29 -5.50 -11.12
C ALA A 76 1.79 -5.28 -10.97
N PHE A 77 2.47 -6.10 -10.17
CA PHE A 77 3.93 -6.04 -10.02
C PHE A 77 4.66 -6.26 -11.37
N PHE A 78 4.26 -7.28 -12.13
CA PHE A 78 4.86 -7.55 -13.45
C PHE A 78 4.44 -6.54 -14.52
N ALA A 79 3.20 -6.06 -14.48
CA ALA A 79 2.74 -5.00 -15.37
C ALA A 79 3.54 -3.71 -15.16
N PHE A 80 3.83 -3.35 -13.91
CA PHE A 80 4.63 -2.17 -13.59
C PHE A 80 6.05 -2.25 -14.18
N ASP A 81 6.71 -3.41 -14.14
CA ASP A 81 8.02 -3.62 -14.77
C ASP A 81 7.95 -3.45 -16.29
N LEU A 82 6.88 -3.91 -16.93
CA LEU A 82 6.66 -3.68 -18.36
C LEU A 82 6.54 -2.18 -18.70
N PHE A 83 5.81 -1.42 -17.89
CA PHE A 83 5.70 0.03 -18.07
C PHE A 83 7.03 0.75 -17.82
N ALA A 84 7.80 0.32 -16.81
CA ALA A 84 9.13 0.88 -16.54
C ALA A 84 10.08 0.65 -17.71
N ARG A 85 10.13 -0.58 -18.26
CA ARG A 85 10.95 -0.89 -19.45
C ARG A 85 10.53 -0.10 -20.70
N ALA A 86 9.23 0.10 -20.90
CA ALA A 86 8.74 0.91 -22.01
C ALA A 86 9.17 2.37 -21.89
N ALA A 87 9.20 2.92 -20.66
CA ALA A 87 9.72 4.25 -20.40
C ALA A 87 11.22 4.34 -20.72
N ASP A 88 12.03 3.37 -20.29
CA ASP A 88 13.47 3.34 -20.55
C ASP A 88 13.78 3.33 -22.06
N LEU A 89 13.09 2.46 -22.82
CA LEU A 89 13.23 2.40 -24.28
C LEU A 89 12.84 3.71 -24.97
N SER A 90 11.81 4.42 -24.48
CA SER A 90 11.40 5.71 -25.03
C SER A 90 12.49 6.78 -24.87
N THR A 91 13.17 6.80 -23.71
CA THR A 91 14.25 7.75 -23.44
C THR A 91 15.51 7.47 -24.26
N LEU A 92 15.82 6.20 -24.51
CA LEU A 92 16.92 5.77 -25.38
C LEU A 92 16.66 6.10 -26.85
N VAL A 93 15.43 5.91 -27.33
CA VAL A 93 15.04 6.28 -28.70
C VAL A 93 15.08 7.79 -28.91
N LEU A 94 14.62 8.58 -27.93
CA LEU A 94 14.72 10.04 -27.95
C LEU A 94 16.18 10.53 -27.90
N ALA A 95 17.04 9.85 -27.13
CA ALA A 95 18.46 10.18 -27.03
C ALA A 95 19.24 9.80 -28.31
N ALA A 96 18.83 8.75 -29.03
CA ALA A 96 19.45 8.34 -30.30
C ALA A 96 18.95 9.16 -31.51
N ALA A 97 17.89 9.95 -31.35
CA ALA A 97 17.30 10.79 -32.39
C ALA A 97 17.84 12.23 -32.42
N ASN A 98 18.68 12.61 -31.45
CA ASN A 98 19.45 13.86 -31.39
C ASN A 98 20.93 13.61 -31.66
#